data_AF-A0A650CI55-F1
#
_entry.id   AF-A0A650CI55-F1
#
_cell.length_a   1.000
_cell.length_b   1.000
_cell.length_c   1.000
_cell.angle_alpha   90.00
_cell.angle_beta   90.00
_cell.angle_gamma   90.00
#
_symmetry.space_group_name_H-M   'P 1'
#
loop_
_entity.id
_entity.type
_entity.pdbx_description
1 polymer ?
#
loop_
_entity_poly.entity_id
_entity_poly.type
_entity_poly.pdbx_seq_one_letter_code
_entity_poly.pdbx_strand_id
1 'polypeptide(L)'
;MNFKNADITVKNGNAEIENINSTNIHINGINGNVRLINTTISVIKLNNVNGNIRAEDVYFFHGLIETLIGNIELKNAIGNYLKASTTNGNIFVIVNKYFNLTYYLTTRNGDIEITALPSIRIVTYSGVTYPPPVIYAYTTNGNVDVNTI
;
A
#
# COMPACT_ATOMS: atom_id res chain seq x y z
N MET A 1 -7.63 5.83 -18.96
CA MET A 1 -7.09 7.13 -19.44
C MET A 1 -5.57 7.09 -19.34
N ASN A 2 -4.85 7.69 -20.30
CA ASN A 2 -3.39 7.72 -20.31
C ASN A 2 -2.89 9.15 -20.07
N PHE A 3 -2.04 9.35 -19.07
CA PHE A 3 -1.33 10.61 -18.84
C PHE A 3 0.05 10.35 -18.24
N LYS A 4 1.00 11.29 -18.39
CA LYS A 4 2.36 11.08 -17.88
C LYS A 4 2.44 11.22 -16.36
N ASN A 5 1.83 12.27 -15.83
CA ASN A 5 1.82 12.63 -14.41
C ASN A 5 0.41 13.06 -14.02
N ALA A 6 0.01 12.82 -12.76
CA ALA A 6 -1.13 13.48 -12.15
C ALA A 6 -0.82 13.84 -10.68
N ASP A 7 -1.12 15.09 -10.31
CA ASP A 7 -0.99 15.63 -8.97
C ASP A 7 -2.38 16.02 -8.46
N ILE A 8 -2.88 15.32 -7.44
CA ILE A 8 -4.25 15.41 -6.96
C ILE A 8 -4.24 15.82 -5.49
N THR A 9 -4.99 16.85 -5.12
CA THR A 9 -5.14 17.29 -3.73
C THR A 9 -6.61 17.28 -3.33
N VAL A 10 -6.95 16.52 -2.28
CA VAL A 10 -8.32 16.43 -1.75
C VAL A 10 -8.33 16.86 -0.30
N LYS A 11 -8.78 18.10 -0.06
CA LYS A 11 -8.83 18.67 1.31
C LYS A 11 -9.96 18.05 2.13
N ASN A 12 -11.15 17.95 1.54
CA ASN A 12 -12.30 17.28 2.14
C ASN A 12 -13.03 16.48 1.04
N GLY A 13 -13.47 15.27 1.35
CA GLY A 13 -14.13 14.37 0.41
C GLY A 13 -13.23 13.24 -0.07
N ASN A 14 -13.75 12.36 -0.92
CA ASN A 14 -13.02 11.17 -1.37
C ASN A 14 -12.33 11.39 -2.72
N ALA A 15 -11.18 10.75 -2.91
CA ALA A 15 -10.53 10.61 -4.22
C ALA A 15 -10.80 9.21 -4.77
N GLU A 16 -11.22 9.11 -6.04
CA GLU A 16 -11.37 7.84 -6.73
C GLU A 16 -10.70 7.88 -8.10
N ILE A 17 -9.90 6.85 -8.37
CA ILE A 17 -9.07 6.71 -9.57
C ILE A 17 -9.26 5.30 -10.13
N GLU A 18 -9.75 5.22 -11.36
CA GLU A 18 -10.14 3.98 -11.99
C GLU A 18 -9.64 3.93 -13.44
N ASN A 19 -9.18 2.77 -13.90
CA ASN A 19 -8.84 2.51 -15.32
C ASN A 19 -7.76 3.46 -15.88
N ILE A 20 -6.72 3.75 -15.09
CA ILE A 20 -5.64 4.69 -15.46
C ILE A 20 -4.35 3.96 -15.82
N ASN A 21 -3.63 4.49 -16.82
CA ASN A 21 -2.23 4.15 -17.08
C ASN A 21 -1.39 5.44 -16.98
N SER A 22 -0.38 5.45 -16.11
CA SER A 22 0.45 6.63 -15.85
C SER A 22 1.92 6.31 -15.60
N THR A 23 2.82 7.29 -15.81
CA THR A 23 4.18 7.18 -15.27
C THR A 23 4.17 7.53 -13.77
N ASN A 24 3.56 8.65 -13.37
CA ASN A 24 3.55 9.10 -11.99
C ASN A 24 2.14 9.49 -11.52
N ILE A 25 1.78 9.15 -10.29
CA ILE A 25 0.60 9.71 -9.59
C ILE A 25 1.00 10.11 -8.17
N HIS A 26 0.74 11.36 -7.80
CA HIS A 26 0.84 11.87 -6.43
C HIS A 26 -0.53 12.32 -5.93
N ILE A 27 -1.01 11.76 -4.84
CA ILE A 27 -2.24 12.17 -4.16
C ILE A 27 -1.93 12.68 -2.75
N ASN A 28 -2.50 13.82 -2.41
CA ASN A 28 -2.46 14.41 -1.07
C ASN A 28 -3.89 14.59 -0.55
N GLY A 29 -4.33 13.67 0.32
CA GLY A 29 -5.59 13.77 1.04
C GLY A 29 -5.40 14.43 2.41
N ILE A 30 -6.39 15.20 2.88
CA ILE A 30 -6.44 15.68 4.26
C ILE A 30 -7.57 14.98 5.01
N ASN A 31 -8.83 15.17 4.60
CA ASN A 31 -9.99 14.50 5.22
C ASN A 31 -10.82 13.74 4.18
N GLY A 32 -10.69 12.42 4.16
CA GLY A 32 -11.49 11.53 3.32
C GLY A 32 -10.71 10.33 2.82
N ASN A 33 -11.38 9.46 2.06
CA ASN A 33 -10.81 8.21 1.60
C ASN A 33 -10.18 8.35 0.21
N VAL A 34 -9.13 7.58 -0.06
CA VAL A 34 -8.47 7.51 -1.37
C VAL A 34 -8.62 6.09 -1.91
N ARG A 35 -9.23 5.93 -3.09
CA ARG A 35 -9.46 4.64 -3.75
C ARG A 35 -8.79 4.61 -5.13
N LEU A 36 -7.96 3.60 -5.38
CA LEU A 36 -7.39 3.30 -6.69
C LEU A 36 -7.80 1.89 -7.13
N ILE A 37 -8.21 1.76 -8.39
CA ILE A 37 -8.78 0.53 -8.94
C ILE A 37 -8.25 0.31 -10.36
N ASN A 38 -7.92 -0.94 -10.71
CA ASN A 38 -7.62 -1.40 -12.07
C ASN A 38 -6.70 -0.43 -12.83
N THR A 39 -5.51 -0.18 -12.28
CA THR A 39 -4.68 0.96 -12.67
C THR A 39 -3.20 0.56 -12.73
N THR A 40 -2.48 1.05 -13.73
CA THR A 40 -1.04 0.77 -13.96
C THR A 40 -0.23 2.06 -13.82
N ILE A 41 0.72 2.13 -12.89
CA ILE A 41 1.48 3.36 -12.59
C ILE A 41 2.96 3.04 -12.39
N SER A 42 3.91 3.71 -13.03
CA SER A 42 5.33 3.45 -12.72
C SER A 42 5.69 3.82 -11.27
N VAL A 43 5.35 5.04 -10.83
CA VAL A 43 5.57 5.52 -9.45
C VAL A 43 4.29 6.09 -8.85
N ILE A 44 3.86 5.55 -7.71
CA ILE A 44 2.72 6.04 -6.94
C ILE A 44 3.15 6.61 -5.59
N LYS A 45 2.68 7.81 -5.26
CA LYS A 45 2.81 8.43 -3.93
C LYS A 45 1.44 8.84 -3.39
N LEU A 46 0.98 8.20 -2.32
CA LEU A 46 -0.26 8.53 -1.63
C LEU A 46 0.07 8.99 -0.23
N ASN A 47 -0.35 10.20 0.15
CA ASN A 47 -0.26 10.68 1.53
C ASN A 47 -1.65 11.15 1.94
N ASN A 48 -2.20 10.61 3.02
CA ASN A 48 -3.48 11.04 3.58
C ASN A 48 -3.31 11.44 5.05
N VAL A 49 -3.98 12.48 5.52
CA VAL A 49 -3.92 12.80 6.97
C VAL A 49 -4.96 11.99 7.74
N ASN A 50 -6.21 12.01 7.30
CA ASN A 50 -7.33 11.39 7.99
C ASN A 50 -8.27 10.70 6.99
N GLY A 51 -8.32 9.37 7.05
CA GLY A 51 -9.17 8.53 6.21
C GLY A 51 -8.40 7.35 5.61
N ASN A 52 -9.17 6.41 5.05
CA ASN A 52 -8.63 5.13 4.58
C ASN A 52 -8.07 5.25 3.17
N ILE A 53 -7.04 4.45 2.88
CA ILE A 53 -6.49 4.28 1.53
C ILE A 53 -6.78 2.84 1.08
N ARG A 54 -7.40 2.66 -0.09
CA ARG A 54 -7.60 1.36 -0.71
C ARG A 54 -7.00 1.33 -2.11
N ALA A 55 -6.17 0.34 -2.40
CA ALA A 55 -5.69 0.03 -3.74
C ALA A 55 -6.10 -1.39 -4.12
N GLU A 56 -6.80 -1.51 -5.25
CA GLU A 56 -7.40 -2.76 -5.72
C GLU A 56 -7.03 -3.01 -7.20
N ASP A 57 -6.40 -4.16 -7.50
CA ASP A 57 -5.89 -4.49 -8.85
C ASP A 57 -4.97 -3.38 -9.43
N VAL A 58 -4.05 -2.88 -8.61
CA VAL A 58 -3.11 -1.81 -8.99
C VAL A 58 -1.71 -2.38 -9.24
N TYR A 59 -1.20 -2.18 -10.46
CA TYR A 59 0.16 -2.56 -10.84
C TYR A 59 1.09 -1.35 -10.77
N PHE A 60 2.23 -1.48 -10.09
CA PHE A 60 3.24 -0.43 -10.02
C PHE A 60 4.68 -0.92 -10.04
N PHE A 61 5.64 -0.02 -10.29
CA PHE A 61 7.06 -0.33 -10.16
C PHE A 61 7.57 0.09 -8.76
N HIS A 62 7.27 1.32 -8.33
CA HIS A 62 7.50 1.79 -6.96
C HIS A 62 6.22 2.40 -6.35
N GLY A 63 5.89 2.02 -5.12
CA GLY A 63 4.80 2.62 -4.35
C GLY A 63 5.23 3.14 -2.99
N LEU A 64 4.73 4.33 -2.64
CA LEU A 64 4.77 4.91 -1.30
C LEU A 64 3.34 5.29 -0.89
N ILE A 65 2.83 4.67 0.17
CA ILE A 65 1.45 4.85 0.64
C ILE A 65 1.49 5.14 2.13
N GLU A 66 1.10 6.33 2.55
CA GLU A 66 1.20 6.78 3.94
C GLU A 66 -0.12 7.41 4.41
N THR A 67 -0.59 7.06 5.61
CA THR A 67 -1.66 7.81 6.28
C THR A 67 -1.33 8.09 7.75
N LEU A 68 -1.82 9.20 8.33
CA LEU A 68 -1.59 9.47 9.76
C LEU A 68 -2.65 8.78 10.63
N ILE A 69 -3.92 8.89 10.24
CA ILE A 69 -5.08 8.29 10.91
C ILE A 69 -5.95 7.61 9.85
N GLY A 70 -6.05 6.29 9.91
CA GLY A 70 -6.80 5.49 8.95
C GLY A 70 -6.10 4.20 8.57
N ASN A 71 -6.86 3.32 7.93
CA ASN A 71 -6.42 2.02 7.49
C ASN A 71 -5.88 2.06 6.05
N ILE A 72 -4.95 1.16 5.74
CA ILE A 72 -4.44 0.93 4.39
C ILE A 72 -4.85 -0.48 3.95
N GLU A 73 -5.57 -0.58 2.85
CA GLU A 73 -6.07 -1.84 2.29
C GLU A 73 -5.50 -2.07 0.88
N LEU A 74 -4.80 -3.18 0.68
CA LEU A 74 -4.05 -3.48 -0.55
C LEU A 74 -4.47 -4.85 -1.08
N LYS A 75 -5.28 -4.87 -2.13
CA LYS A 75 -5.85 -6.10 -2.72
C LYS A 75 -5.38 -6.24 -4.15
N ASN A 76 -4.58 -7.27 -4.45
CA ASN A 76 -3.93 -7.41 -5.76
C ASN A 76 -3.12 -6.15 -6.16
N ALA A 77 -2.69 -5.37 -5.17
CA ALA A 77 -1.62 -4.40 -5.34
C ALA A 77 -0.35 -5.21 -5.65
N ILE A 78 0.33 -4.90 -6.76
CA ILE A 78 1.44 -5.70 -7.28
C ILE A 78 2.52 -4.75 -7.76
N GLY A 79 3.75 -4.91 -7.27
CA GLY A 79 4.86 -4.11 -7.76
C GLY A 79 6.20 -4.44 -7.12
N ASN A 80 7.28 -4.01 -7.78
CA ASN A 80 8.64 -4.38 -7.40
C ASN A 80 9.00 -3.88 -6.00
N TYR A 81 8.55 -2.68 -5.63
CA TYR A 81 8.75 -2.11 -4.30
C TYR A 81 7.49 -1.41 -3.82
N LEU A 82 7.05 -1.72 -2.60
CA LEU A 82 6.00 -0.99 -1.88
C LEU A 82 6.47 -0.64 -0.47
N LYS A 83 6.29 0.62 -0.07
CA LYS A 83 6.24 1.02 1.33
C LYS A 83 4.83 1.49 1.66
N ALA A 84 4.18 0.86 2.63
CA ALA A 84 2.88 1.24 3.17
C ALA A 84 3.01 1.50 4.67
N SER A 85 2.54 2.64 5.18
CA SER A 85 2.59 2.92 6.61
C SER A 85 1.45 3.78 7.16
N THR A 86 1.03 3.49 8.39
CA THR A 86 0.07 4.31 9.15
C THR A 86 0.57 4.59 10.57
N THR A 87 0.11 5.68 11.21
CA THR A 87 0.43 5.92 12.63
C THR A 87 -0.66 5.38 13.55
N ASN A 88 -1.94 5.59 13.21
CA ASN A 88 -3.07 5.06 13.95
C ASN A 88 -4.04 4.40 12.97
N GLY A 89 -4.00 3.07 12.91
CA GLY A 89 -4.78 2.26 11.99
C GLY A 89 -4.06 0.97 11.59
N ASN A 90 -4.79 0.15 10.84
CA ASN A 90 -4.35 -1.18 10.44
C ASN A 90 -3.89 -1.20 8.97
N ILE A 91 -3.03 -2.17 8.62
CA ILE A 91 -2.62 -2.43 7.25
C ILE A 91 -3.05 -3.84 6.87
N PHE A 92 -3.87 -3.97 5.83
CA PHE A 92 -4.36 -5.25 5.33
C PHE A 92 -3.89 -5.47 3.90
N VAL A 93 -3.25 -6.61 3.62
CA VAL A 93 -2.66 -6.93 2.30
C VAL A 93 -3.09 -8.32 1.83
N ILE A 94 -3.67 -8.42 0.62
CA ILE A 94 -3.88 -9.68 -0.09
C ILE A 94 -3.02 -9.74 -1.34
N VAL A 95 -2.13 -10.74 -1.40
CA VAL A 95 -1.22 -10.98 -2.53
C VAL A 95 -1.56 -12.29 -3.24
N ASN A 96 -2.38 -12.19 -4.30
CA ASN A 96 -2.86 -13.34 -5.08
C ASN A 96 -2.00 -13.69 -6.31
N LYS A 97 -0.86 -13.00 -6.56
CA LYS A 97 0.00 -13.22 -7.73
C LYS A 97 1.49 -13.08 -7.40
N TYR A 98 2.31 -13.89 -8.06
CA TYR A 98 3.78 -13.81 -7.98
C TYR A 98 4.33 -12.63 -8.79
N PHE A 99 5.16 -11.81 -8.16
CA PHE A 99 6.11 -10.90 -8.81
C PHE A 99 7.36 -10.75 -7.92
N ASN A 100 8.36 -9.96 -8.34
CA ASN A 100 9.52 -9.60 -7.52
C ASN A 100 9.14 -8.61 -6.41
N LEU A 101 8.27 -9.03 -5.49
CA LEU A 101 7.66 -8.17 -4.48
C LEU A 101 8.64 -7.88 -3.33
N THR A 102 8.82 -6.60 -3.03
CA THR A 102 9.55 -6.11 -1.84
C THR A 102 8.63 -5.16 -1.10
N TYR A 103 8.04 -5.61 0.01
CA TYR A 103 6.99 -4.88 0.73
C TYR A 103 7.49 -4.48 2.11
N TYR A 104 7.29 -3.21 2.49
CA TYR A 104 7.52 -2.68 3.82
C TYR A 104 6.20 -2.19 4.37
N LEU A 105 5.65 -2.90 5.36
CA LEU A 105 4.40 -2.57 6.02
C LEU A 105 4.74 -2.11 7.44
N THR A 106 4.27 -0.93 7.83
CA THR A 106 4.60 -0.36 9.15
C THR A 106 3.44 0.38 9.77
N THR A 107 3.00 -0.04 10.94
CA THR A 107 2.07 0.75 11.76
C THR A 107 2.69 1.06 13.12
N ARG A 108 2.24 2.13 13.77
CA ARG A 108 2.63 2.43 15.17
C ARG A 108 1.59 1.90 16.15
N ASN A 109 0.32 2.21 15.91
CA ASN A 109 -0.81 1.79 16.74
C ASN A 109 -1.86 1.12 15.84
N GLY A 110 -1.87 -0.20 15.84
CA GLY A 110 -2.72 -1.03 14.98
C GLY A 110 -2.02 -2.31 14.52
N ASP A 111 -2.77 -3.10 13.77
CA ASP A 111 -2.36 -4.44 13.34
C ASP A 111 -1.91 -4.44 11.87
N ILE A 112 -1.09 -5.43 11.50
CA ILE A 112 -0.76 -5.73 10.10
C ILE A 112 -1.22 -7.15 9.81
N GLU A 113 -2.11 -7.30 8.83
CA GLU A 113 -2.54 -8.61 8.35
C GLU A 113 -2.09 -8.82 6.90
N ILE A 114 -1.43 -9.94 6.64
CA ILE A 114 -0.97 -10.35 5.31
C ILE A 114 -1.62 -11.68 4.96
N THR A 115 -2.34 -11.72 3.85
CA THR A 115 -2.81 -12.95 3.20
C THR A 115 -2.06 -13.14 1.89
N ALA A 116 -1.37 -14.26 1.72
CA ALA A 116 -0.46 -14.49 0.60
C ALA A 116 -0.48 -15.93 0.09
N LEU A 117 -0.08 -16.15 -1.17
CA LEU A 117 0.19 -17.50 -1.67
C LEU A 117 1.33 -18.18 -0.88
N PRO A 118 1.35 -19.51 -0.68
CA PRO A 118 2.20 -20.19 0.31
C PRO A 118 3.72 -20.13 0.02
N SER A 119 4.08 -19.67 -1.18
CA SER A 119 5.43 -19.51 -1.70
C SER A 119 6.06 -18.14 -1.42
N ILE A 120 5.27 -17.19 -0.89
CA ILE A 120 5.76 -15.85 -0.57
C ILE A 120 6.49 -15.90 0.77
N ARG A 121 7.80 -15.59 0.75
CA ARG A 121 8.60 -15.50 1.95
C ARG A 121 8.24 -14.21 2.71
N ILE A 122 7.64 -14.35 3.88
CA ILE A 122 7.34 -13.25 4.78
C ILE A 122 8.37 -13.26 5.91
N VAL A 123 8.94 -12.11 6.26
CA VAL A 123 9.89 -12.00 7.36
C VAL A 123 9.57 -10.77 8.20
N THR A 124 9.08 -11.02 9.41
CA THR A 124 8.77 -9.98 10.40
C THR A 124 10.06 -9.55 11.11
N TYR A 125 10.33 -8.24 11.15
CA TYR A 125 11.57 -7.70 11.73
C TYR A 125 11.36 -6.34 12.41
N SER A 126 12.01 -6.15 13.55
CA SER A 126 12.43 -4.83 14.02
C SER A 126 13.81 -4.48 13.45
N GLY A 127 13.84 -4.01 12.18
CA GLY A 127 15.02 -3.42 11.51
C GLY A 127 15.80 -4.31 10.51
N VAL A 128 15.99 -3.81 9.27
CA VAL A 128 17.15 -3.96 8.33
C VAL A 128 17.86 -5.33 8.12
N THR A 129 18.12 -5.87 6.90
CA THR A 129 17.94 -5.39 5.50
C THR A 129 17.67 -6.57 4.51
N TYR A 130 18.12 -6.51 3.24
CA TYR A 130 17.72 -7.32 2.05
C TYR A 130 18.90 -8.06 1.38
N PRO A 131 18.72 -8.96 0.37
CA PRO A 131 17.49 -9.42 -0.34
C PRO A 131 17.26 -10.96 -0.30
N PRO A 132 16.06 -11.53 -0.58
CA PRO A 132 15.43 -11.60 -1.92
C PRO A 132 13.96 -11.05 -1.89
N PRO A 133 12.95 -11.44 -2.72
CA PRO A 133 11.61 -10.83 -2.61
C PRO A 133 10.94 -11.30 -1.32
N VAL A 134 10.60 -10.34 -0.46
CA VAL A 134 10.17 -10.56 0.92
C VAL A 134 9.19 -9.46 1.35
N ILE A 135 8.23 -9.83 2.19
CA ILE A 135 7.36 -8.88 2.91
C ILE A 135 7.93 -8.67 4.32
N TYR A 136 8.25 -7.42 4.64
CA TYR A 136 8.68 -6.94 5.95
C TYR A 136 7.49 -6.24 6.61
N ALA A 137 7.03 -6.77 7.74
CA ALA A 137 5.96 -6.17 8.52
C ALA A 137 6.44 -5.88 9.96
N TYR A 138 6.06 -4.71 10.46
CA TYR A 138 6.42 -4.22 11.78
C TYR A 138 5.30 -3.37 12.38
N THR A 139 4.93 -3.66 13.63
CA THR A 139 4.08 -2.80 14.46
C THR A 139 4.77 -2.49 15.78
N THR A 140 4.46 -1.34 16.38
CA THR A 140 4.91 -1.00 17.75
C THR A 140 3.88 -1.42 18.79
N ASN A 141 2.59 -1.17 18.53
CA ASN A 141 1.47 -1.51 19.41
C ASN A 141 0.36 -2.17 18.58
N GLY A 142 0.40 -3.51 18.47
CA GLY A 142 -0.55 -4.35 17.75
C GLY A 142 0.07 -5.69 17.39
N ASN A 143 -0.58 -6.45 16.52
CA ASN A 143 -0.13 -7.75 16.04
C ASN A 143 0.37 -7.70 14.58
N VAL A 144 1.09 -8.74 14.17
CA VAL A 144 1.39 -9.03 12.76
C VAL A 144 0.92 -10.44 12.46
N ASP A 145 -0.19 -10.55 11.75
CA ASP A 145 -0.83 -11.81 11.40
C ASP A 145 -0.53 -12.18 9.94
N VAL A 146 -0.20 -13.45 9.71
CA VAL A 146 0.27 -13.96 8.42
C VAL A 146 -0.50 -15.23 8.08
N ASN A 147 -1.33 -15.14 7.04
CA ASN A 147 -2.19 -16.20 6.55
C ASN A 147 -1.76 -16.64 5.14
N THR A 148 -1.81 -17.94 4.88
CA THR A 148 -1.62 -18.51 3.53
C THR A 148 -2.93 -19.02 2.96
N ILE A 149 -3.17 -18.77 1.67
CA ILE A 149 -4.35 -19.20 0.89
C ILE A 149 -3.99 -20.15 -0.25
#